data_AF-A0A535TGT9-F1
#
_entry.id   AF-A0A535TGT9-F1
#
_cell.length_a   1.000
_cell.length_b   1.000
_cell.length_c   1.000
_cell.angle_alpha   90.00
_cell.angle_beta   90.00
_cell.angle_gamma   90.00
#
_symmetry.space_group_name_H-M   'P 1'
#
loop_
_entity.id
_entity.type
_entity.pdbx_description
1 polymer ?
#
loop_
_entity_poly.entity_id
_entity_poly.type
_entity_poly.pdbx_seq_one_letter_code
_entity_poly.pdbx_strand_id
1 'polypeptide(L)'
;MSALEPQRGNVVPLRRTPSAAEERASRAARTIRTKLSLLEGYADIMDGLSTDLKVQILGVMAQKTRELSDALQPFLDRSAEGRPPISDYRQVRNRTRQLITDYRVLLARLHQTMSQTSELETKEKLS
;
A
#
# COMPACT_ATOMS: atom_id res chain seq x y z
N MET A 1 52.53 -17.94 2.31
CA MET A 1 51.52 -17.27 3.17
C MET A 1 50.61 -16.45 2.25
N SER A 2 49.64 -17.09 1.60
CA SER A 2 48.70 -16.40 0.71
C SER A 2 47.52 -15.89 1.51
N ALA A 3 47.30 -14.57 1.48
CA ALA A 3 46.19 -13.92 2.16
C ALA A 3 44.86 -14.37 1.54
N LEU A 4 43.94 -14.83 2.38
CA LEU A 4 42.56 -15.14 2.04
C LEU A 4 41.82 -13.84 1.73
N GLU A 5 41.41 -13.63 0.48
CA GLU A 5 40.49 -12.56 0.13
C GLU A 5 39.12 -12.81 0.78
N PRO A 6 38.48 -11.79 1.36
CA PRO A 6 37.18 -11.96 1.98
C PRO A 6 36.10 -12.19 0.91
N GLN A 7 35.40 -13.33 1.00
CA GLN A 7 34.23 -13.63 0.20
C GLN A 7 33.20 -12.50 0.34
N ARG A 8 32.88 -11.85 -0.78
CA ARG A 8 31.82 -10.84 -0.89
C ARG A 8 30.48 -11.48 -0.56
N GLY A 9 30.07 -11.38 0.70
CA GLY A 9 28.77 -11.82 1.19
C GLY A 9 27.62 -11.18 0.41
N ASN A 10 26.52 -11.94 0.29
CA ASN A 10 25.27 -11.55 -0.39
C ASN A 10 24.85 -10.12 -0.04
N VAL A 11 25.08 -9.20 -0.98
CA VAL A 11 24.65 -7.81 -0.87
C VAL A 11 23.15 -7.77 -1.07
N VAL A 12 22.38 -7.69 0.02
CA VAL A 12 20.94 -7.43 -0.04
C VAL A 12 20.76 -6.02 -0.58
N PRO A 13 20.08 -5.81 -1.73
CA PRO A 13 19.89 -4.48 -2.25
C PRO A 13 19.05 -3.65 -1.26
N LEU A 14 19.61 -2.52 -0.82
CA LEU A 14 18.87 -1.52 -0.05
C LEU A 14 17.64 -1.09 -0.87
N ARG A 15 16.49 -0.95 -0.19
CA ARG A 15 15.22 -0.50 -0.80
C ARG A 15 15.50 0.70 -1.70
N ARG A 16 15.09 0.61 -2.97
CA ARG A 16 15.23 1.70 -3.94
C ARG A 16 14.67 2.98 -3.34
N THR A 17 15.49 4.03 -3.29
CA THR A 17 15.02 5.38 -2.97
C THR A 17 14.00 5.79 -4.03
N PRO A 18 12.81 6.29 -3.62
CA PRO A 18 11.79 6.70 -4.57
C PRO A 18 12.35 7.76 -5.52
N SER A 19 12.04 7.64 -6.80
CA SER A 19 12.37 8.69 -7.76
C SER A 19 11.52 9.94 -7.49
N ALA A 20 11.99 11.12 -7.94
CA ALA A 20 11.20 12.36 -7.85
C ALA A 20 9.83 12.24 -8.56
N ALA A 21 9.71 11.36 -9.56
CA ALA A 21 8.44 11.07 -10.21
C ALA A 21 7.49 10.26 -9.30
N GLU A 22 8.00 9.26 -8.58
CA GLU A 22 7.25 8.46 -7.61
C GLU A 22 6.80 9.29 -6.41
N GLU A 23 7.64 10.20 -5.91
CA GLU A 23 7.24 11.12 -4.83
C GLU A 23 6.13 12.07 -5.26
N ARG A 24 6.22 12.67 -6.46
CA ARG A 24 5.15 13.52 -7.01
C ARG A 24 3.85 12.73 -7.18
N ALA A 25 3.93 11.50 -7.71
CA ALA A 25 2.78 10.63 -7.85
C ALA A 25 2.17 10.26 -6.49
N SER A 26 3.00 9.99 -5.48
CA SER A 26 2.52 9.70 -4.11
C SER A 26 1.84 10.91 -3.48
N ARG A 27 2.38 12.12 -3.65
CA ARG A 27 1.75 13.35 -3.12
C ARG A 27 0.40 13.60 -3.78
N ALA A 28 0.33 13.48 -5.10
CA ALA A 28 -0.91 13.62 -5.84
C ALA A 28 -1.96 12.56 -5.45
N ALA A 29 -1.54 11.30 -5.26
CA ALA A 29 -2.43 10.24 -4.80
C ALA A 29 -3.01 10.53 -3.40
N ARG A 30 -2.23 11.12 -2.49
CA ARG A 30 -2.74 11.59 -1.19
C ARG A 30 -3.77 12.68 -1.37
N THR A 31 -3.49 13.69 -2.19
CA THR A 31 -4.43 14.80 -2.47
C THR A 31 -5.75 14.29 -3.08
N ILE A 32 -5.68 13.38 -4.04
CA ILE A 32 -6.85 12.73 -4.67
C ILE A 32 -7.67 11.99 -3.62
N ARG A 33 -7.01 11.21 -2.75
CA ARG A 33 -7.68 10.46 -1.68
C ARG A 33 -8.39 11.38 -0.69
N THR A 34 -7.75 12.47 -0.27
CA THR A 34 -8.39 13.46 0.61
C THR A 34 -9.62 14.08 -0.04
N LYS A 35 -9.54 14.46 -1.33
CA LYS A 35 -10.68 15.01 -2.06
C LYS A 35 -11.84 14.01 -2.19
N LEU A 36 -11.53 12.73 -2.44
CA LEU A 36 -12.54 11.66 -2.47
C LEU A 36 -13.21 11.45 -1.11
N SER A 37 -12.43 11.38 -0.03
CA SER A 37 -13.00 11.24 1.32
C SER A 37 -13.87 12.43 1.73
N LEU A 38 -13.59 13.64 1.24
CA LEU A 38 -14.48 14.79 1.44
C LEU A 38 -15.80 14.63 0.68
N LEU A 39 -15.77 14.13 -0.57
CA LEU A 39 -16.99 13.85 -1.34
C LEU A 39 -17.82 12.72 -0.72
N GLU A 40 -17.17 11.67 -0.23
CA GLU A 40 -17.82 10.60 0.54
C GLU A 40 -18.48 11.16 1.80
N GLY A 41 -17.76 11.99 2.57
CA GLY A 41 -18.31 12.64 3.77
C GLY A 41 -19.49 13.56 3.46
N TYR A 42 -19.47 14.30 2.35
CA TYR A 42 -20.63 15.09 1.92
C TYR A 42 -21.82 14.21 1.54
N ALA A 43 -21.58 13.06 0.89
CA ALA A 43 -22.64 12.11 0.54
C ALA A 43 -23.26 11.46 1.78
N ASP A 44 -22.44 11.09 2.77
CA ASP A 44 -22.89 10.45 4.01
C ASP A 44 -23.79 11.37 4.84
N ILE A 45 -23.55 12.68 4.81
CA ILE A 45 -24.38 13.66 5.53
C ILE A 45 -25.62 14.09 4.75
N MET A 46 -25.80 13.69 3.48
CA MET A 46 -26.95 14.15 2.69
C MET A 46 -28.28 13.65 3.25
N ASP A 47 -28.30 12.49 3.90
CA ASP A 47 -29.52 11.96 4.50
C ASP A 47 -29.93 12.76 5.74
N GLY A 48 -31.18 13.21 5.77
CA GLY A 48 -31.74 14.01 6.87
C GLY A 48 -31.62 15.53 6.73
N LEU A 49 -30.95 16.05 5.68
CA LEU A 49 -30.87 17.50 5.44
C LEU A 49 -32.10 18.05 4.71
N SER A 50 -32.36 19.35 4.90
CA SER A 50 -33.37 20.09 4.14
C SER A 50 -33.00 20.17 2.66
N THR A 51 -34.01 20.29 1.79
CA THR A 51 -33.83 20.33 0.33
C THR A 51 -32.87 21.45 -0.11
N ASP A 52 -32.99 22.64 0.48
CA ASP A 52 -32.11 23.78 0.14
C ASP A 52 -30.65 23.51 0.48
N LEU A 53 -30.40 22.86 1.62
CA LEU A 53 -29.04 22.52 2.05
C LEU A 53 -28.45 21.39 1.19
N LYS A 54 -29.27 20.44 0.75
CA LYS A 54 -28.86 19.42 -0.25
C LYS A 54 -28.42 20.08 -1.55
N VAL A 55 -29.16 21.05 -2.07
CA VAL A 55 -28.80 21.77 -3.31
C VAL A 55 -27.46 22.50 -3.15
N GLN A 56 -27.22 23.14 -2.01
CA GLN A 56 -25.93 23.80 -1.73
C GLN A 56 -24.78 22.79 -1.68
N ILE A 57 -24.95 21.68 -0.96
CA ILE A 57 -23.94 20.62 -0.86
C ILE A 57 -23.66 20.00 -2.24
N LEU A 58 -24.70 19.73 -3.04
CA LEU A 58 -24.53 19.22 -4.40
C LEU A 58 -23.77 20.20 -5.30
N GLY A 59 -24.00 21.50 -5.15
CA GLY A 59 -23.20 22.54 -5.84
C GLY A 59 -21.72 22.48 -5.45
N VAL A 60 -21.42 22.34 -4.17
CA VAL A 60 -20.03 22.17 -3.67
C VAL A 60 -19.42 20.86 -4.16
N MET A 61 -20.15 19.74 -4.09
CA MET A 61 -19.71 18.44 -4.59
C MET A 61 -19.41 18.48 -6.09
N ALA A 62 -20.24 19.16 -6.89
CA ALA A 62 -20.01 19.33 -8.32
C ALA A 62 -18.71 20.09 -8.59
N GLN A 63 -18.46 21.18 -7.85
CA GLN A 63 -17.22 21.94 -7.97
C GLN A 63 -16.00 21.12 -7.54
N LYS A 64 -16.09 20.40 -6.42
CA LYS A 64 -15.00 19.53 -5.93
C LYS A 64 -14.74 18.33 -6.84
N THR A 65 -15.77 17.84 -7.53
CA THR A 65 -15.63 16.81 -8.56
C THR A 65 -14.88 17.34 -9.78
N ARG A 66 -15.14 18.58 -10.22
CA ARG A 66 -14.35 19.20 -11.31
C ARG A 66 -12.88 19.38 -10.91
N GLU A 67 -12.62 19.92 -9.72
CA GLU A 67 -11.26 20.06 -9.18
C GLU A 67 -10.53 18.71 -9.03
N LEU A 68 -11.28 17.62 -8.83
CA LEU A 68 -10.75 16.26 -8.78
C LEU A 68 -10.41 15.75 -10.18
N SER A 69 -11.30 15.97 -11.16
CA SER A 69 -11.05 15.65 -12.57
C SER A 69 -9.80 16.35 -13.10
N ASP A 70 -9.63 17.65 -12.82
CA ASP A 70 -8.44 18.42 -13.24
C ASP A 70 -7.16 17.86 -12.60
N ALA A 71 -7.23 17.45 -11.33
CA ALA A 71 -6.10 16.84 -10.63
C ALA A 71 -5.77 15.42 -11.14
N LEU A 72 -6.77 14.72 -11.71
CA LEU A 72 -6.62 13.40 -12.32
C LEU A 72 -6.11 13.48 -13.76
N GLN A 73 -6.33 14.60 -14.46
CA GLN A 73 -5.95 14.79 -15.87
C GLN A 73 -4.49 14.39 -16.17
N PRO A 74 -3.47 14.78 -15.37
CA PRO A 74 -2.07 14.39 -15.63
C PRO A 74 -1.81 12.88 -15.52
N PHE A 75 -2.68 12.13 -14.82
CA PHE A 75 -2.59 10.67 -14.71
C PHE A 75 -3.32 9.97 -15.85
N LEU A 76 -4.35 10.61 -16.41
CA LEU A 76 -5.06 10.14 -17.60
C LEU A 76 -4.19 10.34 -18.84
N ASP A 77 -3.56 11.52 -18.97
CA ASP A 77 -2.70 11.84 -20.12
C ASP A 77 -1.41 10.97 -20.11
N ARG A 78 -0.78 10.78 -18.94
CA ARG A 78 0.35 9.85 -18.80
C ARG A 78 -0.01 8.37 -18.98
N SER A 79 -1.29 8.02 -18.92
CA SER A 79 -1.70 6.62 -19.12
C SER A 79 -1.52 6.16 -20.58
N ALA A 80 -1.39 7.10 -21.53
CA ALA A 80 -1.20 6.80 -22.94
C ALA A 80 0.25 6.42 -23.31
N GLU A 81 1.27 6.88 -22.59
CA GLU A 81 2.67 6.78 -23.05
C GLU A 81 3.58 5.82 -22.26
N GLY A 82 3.12 5.16 -21.20
CA GLY A 82 4.03 4.27 -20.46
C GLY A 82 3.52 3.64 -19.19
N ARG A 83 2.21 3.36 -19.09
CA ARG A 83 1.69 2.60 -17.94
C ARG A 83 2.06 1.12 -18.12
N PRO A 84 2.76 0.47 -17.17
CA PRO A 84 2.64 -0.98 -17.06
C PRO A 84 1.15 -1.27 -16.86
N PRO A 85 0.53 -2.17 -17.66
CA PRO A 85 -0.91 -2.34 -17.71
C PRO A 85 -1.50 -2.57 -16.30
N ILE A 86 -2.75 -2.16 -16.07
CA ILE A 86 -3.43 -2.30 -14.75
C ILE A 86 -3.41 -3.76 -14.24
N SER A 87 -3.27 -4.72 -15.16
CA SER A 87 -2.95 -6.13 -14.86
C SER A 87 -1.75 -6.26 -13.92
N ASP A 88 -0.69 -5.50 -14.14
CA ASP A 88 0.58 -5.59 -13.44
C ASP A 88 0.42 -5.13 -11.99
N TYR A 89 -0.36 -4.06 -11.77
CA TYR A 89 -0.69 -3.63 -10.42
C TYR A 89 -1.54 -4.66 -9.68
N ARG A 90 -2.55 -5.24 -10.34
CA ARG A 90 -3.39 -6.30 -9.74
C ARG A 90 -2.56 -7.54 -9.41
N GLN A 91 -1.65 -7.93 -10.31
CA GLN A 91 -0.76 -9.07 -10.14
C GLN A 91 0.24 -8.84 -8.99
N VAL A 92 0.87 -7.67 -8.91
CA VAL A 92 1.77 -7.30 -7.82
C VAL A 92 1.03 -7.25 -6.48
N ARG A 93 -0.18 -6.68 -6.43
CA ARG A 93 -1.01 -6.65 -5.22
C ARG A 93 -1.38 -8.05 -4.75
N ASN A 94 -1.79 -8.93 -5.66
CA ASN A 94 -2.12 -10.32 -5.35
C ASN A 94 -0.87 -11.09 -4.87
N ARG A 95 0.27 -10.92 -5.55
CA ARG A 95 1.54 -11.54 -5.15
C ARG A 95 1.99 -11.08 -3.77
N THR A 96 1.83 -9.80 -3.46
CA THR A 96 2.19 -9.23 -2.15
C THR A 96 1.29 -9.79 -1.04
N ARG A 97 -0.02 -9.92 -1.29
CA ARG A 97 -0.95 -10.56 -0.35
C ARG A 97 -0.61 -12.01 -0.10
N GLN A 98 -0.25 -12.75 -1.15
CA GLN A 98 0.21 -14.14 -1.01
C GLN A 98 1.47 -14.20 -0.15
N LEU A 99 2.46 -13.36 -0.43
CA LEU A 99 3.73 -13.34 0.31
C LEU A 99 3.54 -13.03 1.81
N ILE A 100 2.64 -12.10 2.15
CA ILE A 100 2.30 -11.78 3.55
C ILE A 100 1.63 -12.98 4.23
N THR A 101 0.78 -13.70 3.51
CA THR A 101 0.10 -14.89 4.02
C THR A 101 1.12 -16.01 4.28
N ASP A 102 1.99 -16.27 3.31
CA ASP A 102 3.07 -17.27 3.43
C ASP A 102 4.00 -16.93 4.60
N TYR A 103 4.37 -15.66 4.74
CA TYR A 103 5.19 -15.17 5.86
C TYR A 103 4.54 -15.42 7.22
N ARG A 104 3.22 -15.17 7.36
CA ARG A 104 2.49 -15.45 8.60
C ARG A 104 2.47 -16.93 8.95
N VAL A 105 2.32 -17.81 7.94
CA VAL A 105 2.38 -19.26 8.14
C VAL A 105 3.78 -19.69 8.59
N LEU A 106 4.83 -19.14 7.96
CA LEU A 106 6.21 -19.38 8.35
C LEU A 106 6.50 -18.93 9.79
N LEU A 107 6.04 -17.74 10.18
CA LEU A 107 6.15 -17.27 11.55
C LEU A 107 5.41 -18.17 12.54
N ALA A 108 4.19 -18.61 12.22
CA ALA A 108 3.42 -19.50 13.09
C ALA A 108 4.14 -20.85 13.29
N ARG A 109 4.72 -21.41 12.22
CA ARG A 109 5.53 -22.63 12.30
C ARG A 109 6.80 -22.44 13.12
N LEU A 110 7.50 -21.32 12.94
CA LEU A 110 8.68 -20.99 13.74
C LEU A 110 8.33 -20.92 15.23
N HIS A 111 7.24 -20.25 15.58
CA HIS A 111 6.73 -20.20 16.95
C HIS A 111 6.42 -21.60 17.49
N GLN A 112 5.73 -22.44 16.70
CA GLN A 112 5.43 -23.82 17.11
C GLN A 112 6.69 -24.64 17.34
N THR A 113 7.68 -24.55 16.45
CA THR A 113 8.97 -25.25 16.62
C THR A 113 9.71 -24.75 17.86
N MET A 114 9.75 -23.43 18.09
CA MET A 114 10.38 -22.88 19.29
C MET A 114 9.68 -23.34 20.58
N SER A 115 8.35 -23.38 20.60
CA SER A 115 7.59 -23.90 21.74
C SER A 115 7.88 -25.39 21.97
N GLN A 116 7.92 -26.20 20.92
CA GLN A 116 8.25 -27.63 21.02
C GLN A 116 9.68 -27.87 21.50
N THR A 117 10.65 -27.09 21.01
CA THR A 117 12.04 -27.16 21.50
C THR A 117 12.14 -26.75 22.97
N SER A 118 11.40 -25.72 23.40
CA SER A 118 11.38 -25.31 24.81
C SER A 118 10.75 -26.36 25.74
N GLU A 119 9.77 -27.12 25.26
CA GLU A 119 9.15 -28.24 25.99
C GLU A 119 10.07 -29.47 26.07
N LEU A 120 10.92 -29.69 25.06
CA LEU A 120 11.92 -30.77 25.06
C LEU A 120 13.07 -30.45 26.03
N GLU A 121 13.57 -29.21 26.03
CA GLU A 121 14.62 -28.76 26.96
C GLU A 121 14.17 -28.77 28.43
N THR A 122 12.88 -28.57 28.70
CA THR A 122 12.33 -28.66 30.07
C THR A 122 12.12 -30.11 30.51
N LYS A 123 11.75 -31.03 29.62
CA LYS A 123 11.64 -32.46 29.94
C LYS A 123 12.99 -33.13 30.15
N GLU A 124 14.02 -32.75 29.41
CA GLU A 124 15.38 -33.29 29.56
C GLU A 124 16.06 -32.84 30.87
N LYS A 125 15.67 -31.69 31.44
CA LYS A 125 16.17 -31.22 32.75
C LYS A 125 15.43 -31.79 33.96
N LEU A 126 14.33 -32.52 33.74
CA LEU A 126 13.47 -33.10 34.77
C LEU A 126 13.54 -34.63 34.82
N SER A 127 14.41 -35.25 34.01
CA SER A 127 14.73 -36.68 34.02
C SER A 127 16.17 -36.91 34.47
#